data_AF-A0A7W6KYX4-F1
#
_entry.id   AF-A0A7W6KYX4-F1
#
_cell.length_a   1.000
_cell.length_b   1.000
_cell.length_c   1.000
_cell.angle_alpha   90.00
_cell.angle_beta   90.00
_cell.angle_gamma   90.00
#
_symmetry.space_group_name_H-M   'P 1'
#
loop_
_entity.id
_entity.type
_entity.pdbx_description
1 polymer ?
#
loop_
_entity_poly.entity_id
_entity_poly.type
_entity_poly.pdbx_seq_one_letter_code
_entity_poly.pdbx_strand_id
1 'polypeptide(L)'
;MNWSWQDEPVPVAPQGVIGVGDAARGLLAAWARLPDGAGLLVTATAQALLLTGPAPQLPWADGVHYVAPRADAAGLWLPTAERPDLPLELLERALRRQHGPQPLLLLRSPALVLPLHRLLPARTEVVAQIRQRWEAA
;
A
#
# COMPACT_ATOMS: atom_id res chain seq x y z
N MET A 1 2.59 -24.48 -3.51
CA MET A 1 1.20 -23.97 -3.50
C MET A 1 1.03 -23.18 -4.77
N ASN A 2 0.28 -23.70 -5.76
CA ASN A 2 0.12 -23.04 -7.05
C ASN A 2 -1.26 -22.40 -7.09
N TRP A 3 -1.33 -21.16 -6.62
CA TRP A 3 -2.48 -20.27 -6.75
C TRP A 3 -2.06 -19.11 -7.66
N SER A 4 -3.03 -18.49 -8.31
CA SER A 4 -2.81 -17.43 -9.28
C SER A 4 -3.55 -16.14 -8.87
N TRP A 5 -3.40 -15.11 -9.68
CA TRP A 5 -4.12 -13.85 -9.50
C TRP A 5 -5.21 -13.74 -10.55
N GLN A 6 -6.33 -13.16 -10.16
CA GLN A 6 -7.48 -12.89 -11.00
C GLN A 6 -7.91 -11.43 -10.85
N ASP A 7 -8.67 -10.92 -11.80
CA ASP A 7 -9.28 -9.60 -11.71
C ASP A 7 -10.28 -9.56 -10.54
N GLU A 8 -10.40 -8.41 -9.88
CA GLU A 8 -11.42 -8.22 -8.87
C GLU A 8 -12.80 -8.02 -9.54
N PRO A 9 -13.77 -8.92 -9.31
CA PRO A 9 -15.08 -8.85 -9.97
C PRO A 9 -15.93 -7.65 -9.53
N VAL A 10 -15.71 -7.15 -8.32
CA VAL A 10 -16.48 -6.04 -7.74
C VAL A 10 -15.55 -4.86 -7.48
N PRO A 11 -15.80 -3.66 -8.03
CA PRO A 11 -14.99 -2.49 -7.77
C PRO A 11 -14.86 -2.22 -6.27
N VAL A 12 -13.62 -2.15 -5.78
CA VAL A 12 -13.33 -1.79 -4.39
C VAL A 12 -12.83 -0.36 -4.33
N ALA A 13 -13.49 0.47 -3.51
CA ALA A 13 -13.06 1.84 -3.29
C ALA A 13 -11.67 1.86 -2.64
N PRO A 14 -10.71 2.62 -3.20
CA PRO A 14 -9.36 2.62 -2.68
C PRO A 14 -9.29 3.32 -1.32
N GLN A 15 -8.47 2.75 -0.43
CA GLN A 15 -8.17 3.31 0.89
C GLN A 15 -6.68 3.58 1.08
N GLY A 16 -5.88 3.28 0.05
CA GLY A 16 -4.49 3.64 -0.04
C GLY A 16 -3.96 3.57 -1.46
N VAL A 17 -2.74 4.08 -1.63
CA VAL A 17 -1.97 4.04 -2.86
C VAL A 17 -0.52 3.70 -2.52
N ILE A 18 0.03 2.70 -3.20
CA ILE A 18 1.42 2.27 -3.04
C ILE A 18 2.19 2.44 -4.33
N GLY A 19 3.39 3.02 -4.22
CA GLY A 19 4.41 2.96 -5.25
C GLY A 19 5.56 2.09 -4.78
N VAL A 20 6.17 1.34 -5.70
CA VAL A 20 7.38 0.54 -5.46
C VAL A 20 8.44 0.91 -6.50
N GLY A 21 9.71 0.97 -6.08
CA GLY A 21 10.82 1.42 -6.92
C GLY A 21 10.61 2.85 -7.41
N ASP A 22 10.70 3.05 -8.72
CA ASP A 22 10.53 4.37 -9.34
C ASP A 22 9.12 4.94 -9.11
N ALA A 23 8.09 4.10 -9.06
CA ALA A 23 6.73 4.53 -8.73
C ALA A 23 6.64 5.10 -7.30
N ALA A 24 7.47 4.61 -6.37
CA ALA A 24 7.53 5.18 -5.01
C ALA A 24 8.08 6.61 -5.03
N ARG A 25 9.09 6.89 -5.87
CA ARG A 25 9.65 8.23 -6.06
C ARG A 25 8.65 9.17 -6.73
N GLY A 26 7.97 8.69 -7.77
CA GLY A 26 6.89 9.43 -8.44
C GLY A 26 5.75 9.78 -7.49
N LEU A 27 5.33 8.81 -6.66
CA LEU A 27 4.31 8.99 -5.64
C LEU A 27 4.73 10.01 -4.57
N LEU A 28 5.98 9.96 -4.10
CA LEU A 28 6.51 10.94 -3.14
C LEU A 28 6.49 12.36 -3.73
N ALA A 29 6.86 12.50 -5.00
CA ALA A 29 6.82 13.79 -5.69
C ALA A 29 5.38 14.29 -5.88
N ALA A 30 4.43 13.41 -6.19
CA ALA A 30 3.01 13.74 -6.29
C ALA A 30 2.43 14.20 -4.96
N TRP A 31 2.69 13.45 -3.89
CA TRP A 31 2.25 13.81 -2.54
C TRP A 31 2.85 15.15 -2.07
N ALA A 32 4.13 15.41 -2.34
CA ALA A 32 4.79 16.66 -1.95
C ALA A 32 4.17 17.94 -2.58
N ARG A 33 3.33 17.79 -3.61
CA ARG A 33 2.61 18.91 -4.25
C ARG A 33 1.20 19.13 -3.68
N LEU A 34 0.69 18.23 -2.85
CA LEU A 34 -0.64 18.37 -2.27
C LEU A 34 -0.63 19.40 -1.14
N PRO A 35 -1.55 20.39 -1.14
CA PRO A 35 -1.74 21.30 -0.02
C PRO A 35 -2.38 20.53 1.14
N ASP A 36 -1.64 20.40 2.25
CA ASP A 36 -1.99 19.66 3.46
C ASP A 36 -2.53 18.23 3.22
N GLY A 37 -1.69 17.22 3.47
CA GLY A 37 -2.06 15.80 3.55
C GLY A 37 -2.98 15.45 4.73
N ALA A 38 -3.90 16.35 5.10
CA ALA A 38 -4.79 16.22 6.24
C ALA A 38 -5.67 14.97 6.10
N GLY A 39 -5.42 13.98 6.96
CA GLY A 39 -6.13 12.70 6.96
C GLY A 39 -5.41 11.57 6.24
N LEU A 40 -4.29 11.85 5.55
CA LEU A 40 -3.41 10.81 5.01
C LEU A 40 -2.44 10.32 6.09
N LEU A 41 -2.22 9.00 6.09
CA LEU A 41 -1.11 8.37 6.79
C LEU A 41 -0.13 7.79 5.78
N VAL A 42 1.13 7.68 6.17
CA VAL A 42 2.23 7.25 5.32
C VAL A 42 3.10 6.22 6.00
N THR A 43 3.58 5.25 5.23
CA THR A 43 4.72 4.42 5.60
C THR A 43 5.65 4.24 4.41
N ALA A 44 6.94 4.13 4.67
CA ALA A 44 7.95 3.99 3.65
C ALA A 44 9.00 2.95 4.05
N THR A 45 9.44 2.16 3.08
CA THR A 45 10.61 1.28 3.18
C THR A 45 11.70 1.81 2.26
N ALA A 46 12.84 1.13 2.14
CA ALA A 46 13.88 1.54 1.18
C ALA A 46 13.40 1.56 -0.29
N GLN A 47 12.34 0.81 -0.62
CA GLN A 47 11.88 0.63 -2.00
C GLN A 47 10.39 0.91 -2.21
N ALA A 48 9.61 1.19 -1.17
CA ALA A 48 8.17 1.39 -1.30
C ALA A 48 7.69 2.59 -0.49
N LEU A 49 6.63 3.22 -0.97
CA LEU A 49 5.88 4.26 -0.28
C LEU A 49 4.40 3.93 -0.36
N LEU A 50 3.74 3.83 0.79
CA LEU A 50 2.30 3.66 0.89
C LEU A 50 1.71 4.89 1.58
N LEU A 51 0.67 5.44 0.96
CA LEU A 51 -0.22 6.43 1.56
C LEU A 51 -1.59 5.79 1.77
N THR A 52 -2.20 6.01 2.93
CA THR A 52 -3.55 5.52 3.26
C THR A 52 -4.44 6.67 3.69
N GLY A 53 -5.70 6.65 3.31
CA GLY A 53 -6.67 7.68 3.68
C GLY A 53 -7.87 7.70 2.72
N PRO A 54 -8.69 8.76 2.78
CA PRO A 54 -9.88 8.89 1.94
C PRO A 54 -9.53 8.87 0.44
N ALA A 55 -10.29 8.10 -0.35
CA ALA A 55 -10.07 7.96 -1.79
C ALA A 55 -9.83 9.28 -2.55
N PRO A 56 -10.59 10.37 -2.31
CA PRO A 56 -10.39 11.64 -3.04
C PRO A 56 -9.07 12.34 -2.74
N GLN A 57 -8.39 11.98 -1.65
CA GLN A 57 -7.12 12.57 -1.23
C GLN A 57 -5.91 11.74 -1.69
N LEU A 58 -6.12 10.53 -2.20
CA LEU A 58 -5.01 9.66 -2.62
C LEU A 58 -4.35 10.22 -3.89
N PRO A 59 -3.06 10.56 -3.85
CA PRO A 59 -2.37 11.10 -5.02
C PRO A 59 -2.28 10.06 -6.14
N TRP A 60 -2.26 10.57 -7.37
CA TRP A 60 -1.98 9.78 -8.57
C TRP A 60 -0.53 9.96 -9.01
N ALA A 61 0.09 8.87 -9.45
CA ALA A 61 1.38 8.83 -10.14
C ALA A 61 1.46 7.59 -11.04
N ASP A 62 2.33 7.61 -12.03
CA ASP A 62 2.51 6.46 -12.92
C ASP A 62 3.04 5.22 -12.17
N GLY A 63 2.48 4.05 -12.49
CA GLY A 63 2.93 2.77 -11.95
C GLY A 63 2.55 2.49 -10.49
N VAL A 64 1.69 3.30 -9.88
CA VAL A 64 1.19 3.04 -8.52
C VAL A 64 0.04 2.04 -8.52
N HIS A 65 -0.13 1.33 -7.41
CA HIS A 65 -1.28 0.47 -7.17
C HIS A 65 -2.18 1.11 -6.12
N TYR A 66 -3.46 1.27 -6.46
CA TYR A 66 -4.48 1.57 -5.47
C TYR A 66 -4.83 0.31 -4.70
N VAL A 67 -4.95 0.43 -3.38
CA VAL A 67 -5.12 -0.72 -2.47
C VAL A 67 -6.22 -0.46 -1.47
N ALA A 68 -6.82 -1.54 -0.96
CA ALA A 68 -7.84 -1.48 0.08
C ALA A 68 -7.86 -2.77 0.91
N PRO A 69 -8.33 -2.73 2.18
CA PRO A 69 -8.63 -3.93 2.94
C PRO A 69 -9.80 -4.69 2.30
N ARG A 70 -9.80 -6.02 2.44
CA ARG A 70 -10.86 -6.87 1.91
C ARG A 70 -11.92 -7.16 2.96
N ALA A 71 -13.19 -7.11 2.55
CA ALA A 71 -14.31 -7.29 3.48
C ALA A 71 -14.33 -8.70 4.10
N ASP A 72 -13.94 -9.71 3.33
CA ASP A 72 -13.77 -11.12 3.70
C ASP A 72 -12.37 -11.45 4.23
N ALA A 73 -11.54 -10.43 4.53
CA ALA A 73 -10.21 -10.57 5.14
C ALA A 73 -9.68 -9.18 5.53
N ALA A 74 -10.23 -8.56 6.59
CA ALA A 74 -10.00 -7.14 6.88
C ALA A 74 -8.54 -6.79 7.24
N GLY A 75 -7.75 -7.77 7.69
CA GLY A 75 -6.31 -7.59 7.90
C GLY A 75 -5.47 -7.75 6.63
N LEU A 76 -6.07 -8.15 5.51
CA LEU A 76 -5.40 -8.30 4.22
C LEU A 76 -5.78 -7.14 3.29
N TRP A 77 -4.78 -6.35 2.94
CA TRP A 77 -4.87 -5.31 1.93
C TRP A 77 -4.37 -5.84 0.60
N LEU A 78 -5.09 -5.53 -0.48
CA LEU A 78 -4.79 -5.96 -1.84
C LEU A 78 -5.00 -4.81 -2.84
N PRO A 79 -4.43 -4.89 -4.05
CA PRO A 79 -4.75 -3.97 -5.14
C PRO A 79 -6.24 -3.95 -5.47
N THR A 80 -6.87 -2.80 -5.66
CA THR A 80 -8.32 -2.72 -5.88
C THR A 80 -8.81 -3.42 -7.16
N ALA A 81 -7.91 -3.66 -8.12
CA ALA A 81 -8.21 -4.27 -9.41
C ALA A 81 -7.94 -5.78 -9.50
N GLU A 82 -7.15 -6.36 -8.59
CA GLU A 82 -6.77 -7.77 -8.65
C GLU A 82 -6.77 -8.43 -7.26
N ARG A 83 -7.01 -9.74 -7.24
CA ARG A 83 -6.97 -10.56 -6.02
C ARG A 83 -6.39 -11.95 -6.29
N PRO A 84 -5.88 -12.62 -5.26
CA PRO A 84 -5.59 -14.05 -5.33
C PRO A 84 -6.84 -14.87 -5.66
N ASP A 85 -6.66 -15.97 -6.40
CA ASP A 85 -7.69 -16.96 -6.75
C ASP A 85 -7.94 -18.01 -5.66
N LEU A 86 -7.70 -17.63 -4.39
CA LEU A 86 -7.90 -18.50 -3.24
C LEU A 86 -8.70 -17.80 -2.13
N PRO A 87 -9.29 -18.56 -1.18
CA PRO A 87 -10.04 -17.96 -0.08
C PRO A 87 -9.19 -17.00 0.76
N LEU A 88 -9.57 -15.72 0.82
CA LEU A 88 -8.74 -14.68 1.41
C LEU A 88 -8.54 -14.85 2.91
N GLU A 89 -9.52 -15.37 3.63
CA GLU A 89 -9.38 -15.76 5.05
C GLU A 89 -8.24 -16.76 5.28
N LEU A 90 -8.07 -17.74 4.38
CA LEU A 90 -6.99 -18.71 4.48
C LEU A 90 -5.63 -18.07 4.21
N LEU A 91 -5.59 -17.17 3.23
CA LEU A 91 -4.39 -16.40 2.91
C LEU A 91 -3.98 -15.49 4.07
N GLU A 92 -4.92 -14.72 4.61
CA GLU A 92 -4.69 -13.83 5.75
C GLU A 92 -4.14 -14.63 6.94
N ARG A 93 -4.76 -15.76 7.27
CA ARG A 93 -4.29 -16.63 8.36
C ARG A 93 -2.88 -17.17 8.12
N ALA A 94 -2.53 -17.52 6.89
CA ALA A 94 -1.18 -17.97 6.54
C ALA A 94 -0.16 -16.84 6.68
N LEU A 95 -0.47 -15.65 6.14
CA LEU A 95 0.38 -14.46 6.24
C LEU A 95 0.57 -14.00 7.69
N ARG A 96 -0.48 -14.03 8.51
CA ARG A 96 -0.41 -13.69 9.93
C ARG A 96 0.52 -14.60 10.73
N ARG A 97 0.55 -15.90 10.40
CA ARG A 97 1.49 -16.85 11.03
C ARG A 97 2.95 -16.54 10.69
N GLN A 98 3.20 -16.03 9.49
CA GLN A 98 4.55 -15.74 9.01
C GLN A 98 5.04 -14.35 9.43
N HIS A 99 4.16 -13.35 9.43
CA HIS A 99 4.53 -11.94 9.59
C HIS A 99 4.04 -11.31 10.90
N GLY A 100 3.10 -11.94 11.62
CA GLY A 100 2.49 -11.39 12.84
C GLY A 100 1.03 -10.93 12.63
N PRO A 101 0.36 -10.51 13.71
CA PRO A 101 -1.09 -10.26 13.71
C PRO A 101 -1.53 -8.94 13.07
N GLN A 102 -0.59 -8.05 12.73
CA GLN A 102 -0.90 -6.75 12.13
C GLN A 102 -1.45 -6.87 10.71
N PRO A 103 -2.18 -5.85 10.21
CA PRO A 103 -2.61 -5.84 8.82
C PRO A 103 -1.42 -5.85 7.86
N LEU A 104 -1.59 -6.51 6.71
CA LEU A 104 -0.56 -6.73 5.70
C LEU A 104 -1.10 -6.35 4.33
N LEU A 105 -0.29 -5.64 3.56
CA LEU A 105 -0.51 -5.44 2.13
C LEU A 105 0.25 -6.51 1.35
N LEU A 106 -0.43 -7.16 0.41
CA LEU A 106 0.15 -8.12 -0.52
C LEU A 106 0.01 -7.60 -1.95
N LEU A 107 1.12 -7.55 -2.68
CA LEU A 107 1.16 -7.21 -4.11
C LEU A 107 1.63 -8.39 -4.95
N ARG A 108 1.14 -8.47 -6.19
CA ARG A 108 1.60 -9.43 -7.20
C ARG A 108 2.91 -9.00 -7.84
N SER A 109 2.94 -7.77 -8.34
CA SER A 109 4.03 -7.24 -9.16
C SER A 109 4.28 -5.77 -8.84
N PRO A 110 5.46 -5.40 -8.31
CA PRO A 110 6.47 -6.32 -7.79
C PRO A 110 5.91 -7.13 -6.59
N ALA A 111 6.38 -8.36 -6.43
CA ALA A 111 5.96 -9.21 -5.32
C ALA A 111 6.43 -8.58 -3.99
N LEU A 112 5.48 -8.12 -3.18
CA LEU A 112 5.74 -7.40 -1.95
C LEU A 112 4.74 -7.79 -0.87
N VAL A 113 5.24 -8.02 0.34
CA VAL A 113 4.43 -8.10 1.57
C VAL A 113 4.86 -6.96 2.49
N LEU A 114 3.94 -6.04 2.78
CA LEU A 114 4.21 -4.85 3.59
C LEU A 114 3.32 -4.82 4.85
N PRO A 115 3.91 -4.91 6.06
CA PRO A 115 3.18 -4.71 7.31
C PRO A 115 2.70 -3.26 7.52
N LEU A 116 1.43 -3.08 7.85
CA LEU A 116 0.78 -1.78 7.99
C LEU A 116 0.68 -1.26 9.44
N HIS A 117 1.64 -1.64 10.28
CA HIS A 117 1.63 -1.34 11.73
C HIS A 117 2.31 0.00 12.10
N ARG A 118 3.03 0.63 11.17
CA ARG A 118 3.79 1.88 11.39
C ARG A 118 3.41 2.93 10.36
N LEU A 119 2.17 3.40 10.48
CA LEU A 119 1.64 4.51 9.70
C LEU A 119 1.84 5.80 10.50
N LEU A 120 2.47 6.80 9.88
CA LEU A 120 2.69 8.13 10.45
C LEU A 120 1.78 9.14 9.75
N PRO A 121 1.34 10.23 10.41
CA PRO A 121 0.66 11.32 9.72
C PRO A 121 1.49 11.83 8.54
N ALA A 122 0.88 11.94 7.36
CA ALA A 122 1.53 12.37 6.13
C ALA A 122 1.75 13.89 6.13
N ARG A 123 2.76 14.34 6.89
CA ARG A 123 3.18 15.73 6.99
C ARG A 123 4.38 16.02 6.09
N THR A 124 4.59 17.29 5.79
CA THR A 124 5.69 17.76 4.93
C THR A 124 7.07 17.39 5.50
N GLU A 125 7.24 17.35 6.82
CA GLU A 125 8.53 16.95 7.43
C GLU A 125 8.85 15.48 7.16
N VAL A 126 7.83 14.62 7.04
CA VAL A 126 8.00 13.20 6.73
C VAL A 126 8.50 13.02 5.30
N VAL A 127 8.07 13.87 4.36
CA VAL A 127 8.60 13.89 2.98
C VAL A 127 10.12 14.09 2.99
N ALA A 128 10.61 15.10 3.72
CA ALA A 128 12.04 15.40 3.79
C ALA A 128 12.84 14.23 4.40
N GLN A 129 12.33 13.62 5.47
CA GLN A 129 12.96 12.45 6.10
C GLN A 129 13.04 11.24 5.18
N ILE A 130 11.99 10.97 4.39
CA ILE A 130 11.99 9.87 3.43
C ILE A 130 13.03 10.12 2.34
N ARG A 131 13.11 11.34 1.79
CA ARG A 131 14.12 11.70 0.78
C ARG A 131 15.54 11.46 1.29
N GLN A 132 15.85 12.00 2.47
CA GLN A 132 17.18 11.84 3.09
C GLN A 132 17.54 10.36 3.30
N ARG A 133 16.62 9.55 3.82
CA ARG A 133 16.86 8.11 4.01
C ARG A 133 17.11 7.36 2.70
N TRP A 134 16.41 7.74 1.65
CA TRP A 134 16.53 7.11 0.34
C TRP A 134 17.71 7.60 -0.49
N GLU A 135 18.33 8.73 -0.13
CA GLU A 135 19.59 9.21 -0.72
C GLU A 135 20.81 8.59 -0.03
N ALA A 136 20.67 8.21 1.24
CA ALA A 136 21.72 7.57 2.03
C ALA A 136 21.80 6.04 1.86
N ALA A 137 20.90 5.43 1.07
CA ALA A 137 20.79 4.00 0.84
C ALA A 137 21.23 3.64 -0.59
#